data_AF-A0A350PB21-F1
#
_entry.id   AF-A0A350PB21-F1
#
_cell.length_a   1.000
_cell.length_b   1.000
_cell.length_c   1.000
_cell.angle_alpha   90.00
_cell.angle_beta   90.00
_cell.angle_gamma   90.00
#
_symmetry.space_group_name_H-M   'P 1'
#
loop_
_entity.id
_entity.type
_entity.pdbx_description
1 polymer ?
#
loop_
_entity_poly.entity_id
_entity_poly.type
_entity_poly.pdbx_seq_one_letter_code
_entity_poly.pdbx_strand_id
1 'polypeptide(L)'
;MKMFDAPIAGANYAADTRNYPWHRPPDIVDYDEGVDYLITKMKEPEQLELVFSLLEIDAQVTTVVSSLLMQGISRGKFSIDLAVLMAGPVARYISIIADEQDIKYDMGVGEKDRVSITPTSLKMALGIYDEEETLEVLEEAPVMAIPEGGLMGAPAEDESASEDEQAAMLGMVEEEEPTDELA
;
A
#
# COMPACT_ATOMS: atom_id res chain seq x y z
N MET A 1 -39.95 -10.28 -32.73
CA MET A 1 -38.65 -9.65 -32.44
C MET A 1 -38.90 -8.63 -31.34
N LYS A 2 -38.47 -8.89 -30.10
CA LYS A 2 -38.56 -7.90 -29.02
C LYS A 2 -37.46 -6.87 -29.32
N MET A 3 -37.84 -5.64 -29.64
CA MET A 3 -36.89 -4.55 -29.90
C MET A 3 -36.07 -4.38 -28.62
N PHE A 4 -34.74 -4.36 -28.73
CA PHE A 4 -33.88 -4.07 -27.59
C PHE A 4 -34.27 -2.70 -27.05
N ASP A 5 -34.56 -2.62 -25.76
CA ASP A 5 -34.79 -1.35 -25.05
C ASP A 5 -33.44 -0.68 -24.87
N ALA A 6 -32.99 0.00 -25.93
CA ALA A 6 -31.73 0.71 -25.94
C ALA A 6 -31.95 2.15 -25.45
N PRO A 7 -31.05 2.69 -24.60
CA PRO A 7 -31.18 4.06 -24.14
C PRO A 7 -31.18 5.03 -25.33
N ILE A 8 -32.20 5.90 -25.38
CA ILE A 8 -32.34 6.92 -26.42
C ILE A 8 -31.20 7.93 -26.24
N ALA A 9 -30.49 8.26 -27.33
CA ALA A 9 -29.43 9.26 -27.31
C ALA A 9 -29.96 10.59 -26.75
N GLY A 10 -29.34 11.10 -25.69
CA GLY A 10 -29.77 12.32 -25.01
C GLY A 10 -30.86 12.14 -23.94
N ALA A 11 -31.41 10.93 -23.73
CA ALA A 11 -32.35 10.66 -22.64
C ALA A 11 -31.78 10.98 -21.26
N ASN A 12 -30.46 10.87 -21.07
CA ASN A 12 -29.79 11.25 -19.82
C ASN A 12 -29.98 12.74 -19.45
N TYR A 13 -30.20 13.62 -20.43
CA TYR A 13 -30.45 15.05 -20.18
C TYR A 13 -31.92 15.37 -19.83
N ALA A 14 -32.84 14.47 -20.18
CA ALA A 14 -34.28 14.61 -19.94
C ALA A 14 -34.79 13.70 -18.81
N ALA A 15 -34.04 12.65 -18.47
CA ALA A 15 -34.28 11.81 -17.31
C ALA A 15 -33.95 12.59 -16.03
N ASP A 16 -34.72 12.35 -14.96
CA ASP A 16 -34.43 12.90 -13.64
C ASP A 16 -33.20 12.23 -13.03
N THR A 17 -32.03 12.56 -13.58
CA THR A 17 -30.73 12.09 -13.12
C THR A 17 -30.36 12.63 -11.75
N ARG A 18 -31.11 13.62 -11.22
CA ARG A 18 -30.94 14.10 -9.84
C ARG A 18 -31.45 13.10 -8.79
N ASN A 19 -32.18 12.06 -9.19
CA ASN A 19 -32.76 11.12 -8.24
C ASN A 19 -31.87 9.92 -7.88
N TYR A 20 -30.63 9.85 -8.38
CA TYR A 20 -29.74 8.78 -7.94
C TYR A 20 -29.36 8.96 -6.46
N PRO A 21 -29.34 7.88 -5.65
CA PRO A 21 -29.03 7.98 -4.23
C PRO A 21 -27.66 8.63 -3.95
N TRP A 22 -26.65 8.36 -4.79
CA TRP A 22 -25.31 8.95 -4.67
C TRP A 22 -25.20 10.42 -5.10
N HIS A 23 -26.27 11.02 -5.65
CA HIS A 23 -26.34 12.47 -5.91
C HIS A 23 -26.92 13.26 -4.75
N ARG A 24 -27.49 12.57 -3.75
CA ARG A 24 -27.97 13.19 -2.51
C ARG A 24 -26.84 13.16 -1.46
N PRO A 25 -26.90 14.05 -0.45
CA PRO A 25 -25.99 13.96 0.69
C PRO A 25 -26.07 12.55 1.31
N PRO A 26 -24.94 11.95 1.68
CA PRO A 26 -24.93 10.63 2.28
C PRO A 26 -25.58 10.63 3.66
N ASP A 27 -26.17 9.48 4.02
CA ASP A 27 -26.77 9.29 5.35
C ASP A 27 -25.70 9.32 6.47
N ILE A 28 -24.52 8.74 6.20
CA ILE A 28 -23.40 8.60 7.13
C ILE A 28 -22.23 9.43 6.62
N VAL A 29 -21.71 10.29 7.50
CA VAL A 29 -20.54 11.14 7.24
C VAL A 29 -19.41 10.91 8.23
N ASP A 30 -19.71 10.26 9.36
CA ASP A 30 -18.73 9.92 10.38
C ASP A 30 -18.03 8.60 10.06
N TYR A 31 -16.72 8.54 10.33
CA TYR A 31 -15.90 7.39 10.02
C TYR A 31 -16.22 6.18 10.90
N ASP A 32 -16.35 6.38 12.20
CA ASP A 32 -16.59 5.28 13.14
C ASP A 32 -17.99 4.70 12.91
N GLU A 33 -18.98 5.57 12.67
CA GLU A 33 -20.35 5.16 12.30
C GLU A 33 -20.38 4.35 11.00
N GLY A 34 -19.60 4.76 9.99
CA GLY A 34 -19.56 4.06 8.71
C GLY A 34 -18.94 2.66 8.81
N VAL A 35 -17.86 2.53 9.59
CA VAL A 35 -17.23 1.22 9.85
C VAL A 35 -18.20 0.32 10.63
N ASP A 36 -18.82 0.83 11.69
CA ASP A 36 -19.77 0.07 12.51
C ASP A 36 -20.99 -0.38 11.69
N TYR A 37 -21.51 0.49 10.81
CA TYR A 37 -22.58 0.16 9.89
C TYR A 37 -22.22 -1.03 9.00
N LEU A 38 -21.03 -1.04 8.39
CA LEU A 38 -20.59 -2.11 7.51
C LEU A 38 -20.34 -3.42 8.28
N ILE A 39 -19.72 -3.35 9.46
CA ILE A 39 -19.50 -4.53 10.31
C ILE A 39 -20.83 -5.13 10.74
N THR A 40 -21.78 -4.29 11.19
CA THR A 40 -23.12 -4.72 11.57
C THR A 40 -23.84 -5.37 10.39
N LYS A 41 -23.72 -4.80 9.19
CA LYS A 41 -24.27 -5.39 7.97
C LYS A 41 -23.64 -6.74 7.62
N MET A 42 -22.32 -6.87 7.76
CA MET A 42 -21.62 -8.13 7.51
C MET A 42 -21.94 -9.23 8.53
N LYS A 43 -22.41 -8.88 9.74
CA LYS A 43 -22.89 -9.86 10.73
C LYS A 43 -24.25 -10.47 10.38
N GLU A 44 -24.97 -9.90 9.41
CA GLU A 44 -26.21 -10.50 8.91
C GLU A 44 -25.89 -11.85 8.25
N PRO A 45 -26.57 -12.96 8.60
CA PRO A 45 -26.22 -14.30 8.13
C PRO A 45 -26.10 -14.40 6.61
N GLU A 46 -27.01 -13.76 5.87
CA GLU A 46 -27.01 -13.73 4.41
C GLU A 46 -25.76 -13.06 3.83
N GLN A 47 -25.27 -11.99 4.47
CA GLN A 47 -24.07 -11.27 4.03
C GLN A 47 -22.81 -12.05 4.37
N LEU A 48 -22.78 -12.65 5.56
CA LEU A 48 -21.67 -13.45 6.04
C LEU A 48 -21.46 -14.71 5.19
N GLU A 49 -22.54 -15.43 4.87
CA GLU A 49 -22.52 -16.58 3.97
C GLU A 49 -22.03 -16.20 2.56
N LEU A 50 -22.47 -15.04 2.05
CA LEU A 50 -22.01 -14.53 0.76
C LEU A 50 -20.51 -14.22 0.78
N VAL A 51 -20.02 -13.57 1.83
CA VAL A 51 -18.59 -13.26 1.97
C VAL A 51 -17.76 -14.54 1.98
N PHE A 52 -18.15 -15.55 2.77
CA PHE A 52 -17.44 -16.83 2.78
C PHE A 52 -17.50 -17.54 1.43
N SER A 53 -18.67 -17.58 0.79
CA SER A 53 -18.82 -18.18 -0.55
C SER A 53 -17.90 -17.51 -1.57
N LEU A 54 -17.72 -16.18 -1.50
CA LEU A 54 -16.80 -15.44 -2.37
C LEU A 54 -15.34 -15.79 -2.07
N LEU A 55 -14.96 -15.92 -0.81
CA LEU A 55 -13.60 -16.32 -0.44
C LEU A 55 -13.28 -17.75 -0.86
N GLU A 56 -14.25 -18.67 -0.76
CA GLU A 56 -14.10 -20.08 -1.19
C GLU A 56 -13.90 -20.25 -2.70
N ILE A 57 -14.43 -19.34 -3.52
CA ILE A 57 -14.17 -19.32 -4.97
C ILE A 57 -12.90 -18.53 -5.34
N ASP A 58 -11.97 -18.37 -4.38
CA ASP A 58 -10.70 -17.66 -4.50
C ASP A 58 -10.86 -16.17 -4.87
N ALA A 59 -11.99 -15.53 -4.54
CA ALA A 59 -12.09 -14.08 -4.68
C ALA A 59 -11.17 -13.38 -3.68
N GLN A 60 -10.42 -12.40 -4.16
CA GLN A 60 -9.55 -11.59 -3.31
C GLN A 60 -10.37 -10.76 -2.31
N VAL A 61 -9.85 -10.58 -1.09
CA VAL A 61 -10.49 -9.77 -0.05
C VAL A 61 -10.75 -8.34 -0.54
N THR A 62 -9.81 -7.74 -1.29
CA THR A 62 -9.98 -6.42 -1.92
C THR A 62 -11.20 -6.35 -2.83
N THR A 63 -11.47 -7.40 -3.60
CA THR A 63 -12.64 -7.49 -4.50
C THR A 63 -13.93 -7.56 -3.71
N VAL A 64 -13.97 -8.35 -2.64
CA VAL A 64 -15.14 -8.47 -1.75
C VAL A 64 -15.43 -7.12 -1.07
N VAL A 65 -14.40 -6.50 -0.47
CA VAL A 65 -14.50 -5.18 0.19
C VAL A 65 -14.98 -4.12 -0.79
N SER A 66 -14.36 -4.06 -1.98
CA SER A 66 -14.73 -3.08 -3.01
C SER A 66 -16.19 -3.25 -3.44
N SER A 67 -16.67 -4.49 -3.55
CA SER A 67 -18.06 -4.78 -3.89
C SER A 67 -19.03 -4.30 -2.80
N LEU A 68 -18.73 -4.58 -1.53
CA LEU A 68 -19.53 -4.12 -0.38
C LEU A 68 -19.58 -2.59 -0.28
N LEU A 69 -18.43 -1.94 -0.41
CA LEU A 69 -18.33 -0.48 -0.40
C LEU A 69 -19.12 0.14 -1.56
N MET A 70 -19.01 -0.42 -2.77
CA MET A 70 -19.73 0.07 -3.93
C MET A 70 -21.24 -0.09 -3.78
N GLN A 71 -21.72 -1.15 -3.12
CA GLN A 71 -23.14 -1.29 -2.75
C GLN A 71 -23.58 -0.16 -1.82
N GLY A 72 -22.80 0.17 -0.79
CA GLY A 72 -23.08 1.29 0.12
C GLY A 72 -23.15 2.64 -0.59
N ILE A 73 -22.17 2.93 -1.44
CA ILE A 73 -22.11 4.16 -2.26
C ILE A 73 -23.33 4.23 -3.21
N SER A 74 -23.67 3.13 -3.88
CA SER A 74 -24.80 3.09 -4.82
C SER A 74 -26.15 3.38 -4.16
N ARG A 75 -26.25 3.14 -2.85
CA ARG A 75 -27.43 3.43 -2.03
C ARG A 75 -27.37 4.80 -1.37
N GLY A 76 -26.29 5.57 -1.56
CA GLY A 76 -26.10 6.88 -0.94
C GLY A 76 -25.84 6.80 0.58
N LYS A 77 -25.33 5.68 1.10
CA LYS A 77 -25.09 5.53 2.54
C LYS A 77 -23.90 6.34 3.03
N PHE A 78 -22.82 6.33 2.27
CA PHE A 78 -21.60 7.08 2.54
C PHE A 78 -20.95 7.51 1.22
N SER A 79 -20.08 8.50 1.27
CA SER A 79 -19.34 8.99 0.10
C SER A 79 -18.23 8.03 -0.33
N ILE A 80 -17.73 8.20 -1.56
CA ILE A 80 -16.58 7.43 -2.08
C ILE A 80 -15.34 7.68 -1.21
N ASP A 81 -15.11 8.92 -0.80
CA ASP A 81 -13.96 9.29 0.03
C ASP A 81 -14.00 8.56 1.38
N LEU A 82 -15.17 8.55 2.02
CA LEU A 82 -15.36 7.82 3.29
C LEU A 82 -15.16 6.32 3.09
N ALA A 83 -15.68 5.76 1.99
CA ALA A 83 -15.51 4.34 1.66
C ALA A 83 -14.04 3.93 1.55
N VAL A 84 -13.20 4.76 0.91
CA VAL A 84 -11.76 4.50 0.78
C VAL A 84 -11.07 4.48 2.14
N LEU A 85 -11.45 5.39 3.05
CA LEU A 85 -10.91 5.39 4.42
C LEU A 85 -11.30 4.13 5.20
N MET A 86 -12.55 3.67 5.05
CA MET A 86 -13.08 2.50 5.75
C MET A 86 -12.59 1.16 5.19
N ALA A 87 -12.03 1.13 3.98
CA ALA A 87 -11.65 -0.11 3.30
C ALA A 87 -10.67 -0.98 4.11
N GLY A 88 -9.71 -0.36 4.79
CA GLY A 88 -8.72 -1.06 5.62
C GLY A 88 -9.35 -1.82 6.80
N PRO A 89 -10.08 -1.15 7.70
CA PRO A 89 -10.79 -1.83 8.80
C PRO A 89 -11.76 -2.91 8.34
N VAL A 90 -12.50 -2.67 7.26
CA VAL A 90 -13.47 -3.64 6.71
C VAL A 90 -12.74 -4.88 6.16
N ALA A 91 -11.63 -4.69 5.44
CA ALA A 91 -10.79 -5.80 4.98
C ALA A 91 -10.22 -6.59 6.16
N ARG A 92 -9.77 -5.90 7.22
CA ARG A 92 -9.26 -6.55 8.43
C ARG A 92 -10.35 -7.36 9.12
N TYR A 93 -11.57 -6.83 9.21
CA TYR A 93 -12.69 -7.58 9.77
C TYR A 93 -12.97 -8.87 8.98
N ILE A 94 -13.00 -8.80 7.64
CA ILE A 94 -13.16 -9.98 6.78
C ILE A 94 -12.05 -11.01 7.02
N SER A 95 -10.80 -10.56 7.16
CA SER A 95 -9.69 -11.49 7.47
C SER A 95 -9.87 -12.21 8.81
N ILE A 96 -10.37 -11.52 9.84
CA ILE A 96 -10.59 -12.11 11.17
C ILE A 96 -11.67 -13.19 11.10
N ILE A 97 -12.81 -12.90 10.47
CA ILE A 97 -13.90 -13.88 10.37
C ILE A 97 -13.54 -15.07 9.47
N ALA A 98 -12.66 -14.87 8.48
CA ALA A 98 -12.15 -15.95 7.64
C ALA A 98 -11.16 -16.83 8.41
N ASP A 99 -10.25 -16.22 9.19
CA ASP A 99 -9.33 -16.93 10.09
C ASP A 99 -10.10 -17.76 11.13
N GLU A 100 -11.20 -17.23 11.69
CA GLU A 100 -12.07 -17.94 12.64
C GLU A 100 -12.75 -19.19 12.07
N GLN A 101 -12.94 -19.26 10.75
CA GLN A 101 -13.55 -20.39 10.06
C GLN A 101 -12.52 -21.25 9.29
N ASP A 102 -11.22 -21.01 9.51
CA ASP A 102 -10.12 -21.67 8.79
C ASP A 102 -10.22 -21.57 7.25
N ILE A 103 -10.85 -20.50 6.73
CA ILE A 103 -10.96 -20.24 5.30
C ILE A 103 -9.67 -19.56 4.82
N LYS A 104 -9.05 -20.13 3.77
CA LYS A 104 -7.90 -19.47 3.12
C LYS A 104 -8.39 -18.31 2.27
N TYR A 105 -7.72 -17.17 2.37
CA TYR A 105 -8.00 -15.99 1.57
C TYR A 105 -6.73 -15.37 1.02
N ASP A 106 -6.85 -14.65 -0.09
CA ASP A 106 -5.80 -13.78 -0.62
C ASP A 106 -6.20 -12.32 -0.45
N MET A 107 -5.29 -11.52 0.12
CA MET A 107 -5.56 -10.11 0.37
C MET A 107 -5.60 -9.27 -0.92
N GLY A 108 -5.03 -9.76 -2.04
CA GLY A 108 -5.05 -9.03 -3.32
C GLY A 108 -4.21 -7.75 -3.36
N VAL A 109 -3.35 -7.52 -2.36
CA VAL A 109 -2.45 -6.36 -2.25
C VAL A 109 -0.97 -6.72 -2.41
N GLY A 110 -0.65 -8.00 -2.58
CA GLY A 110 0.72 -8.50 -2.70
C GLY A 110 1.16 -8.69 -4.16
N GLU A 111 2.38 -8.28 -4.50
CA GLU A 111 3.04 -8.59 -5.78
C GLU A 111 3.59 -10.03 -5.78
N LYS A 112 2.74 -11.04 -5.53
CA LYS A 112 3.19 -12.45 -5.54
C LYS A 112 3.68 -12.90 -6.93
N ASP A 113 3.16 -12.28 -7.99
CA ASP A 113 3.43 -12.65 -9.39
C ASP A 113 4.34 -11.65 -10.14
N ARG A 114 4.85 -10.60 -9.48
CA ARG A 114 5.78 -9.69 -10.15
C ARG A 114 7.16 -10.34 -10.22
N VAL A 115 7.39 -11.08 -11.30
CA VAL A 115 8.75 -11.51 -11.65
C VAL A 115 9.59 -10.25 -11.79
N SER A 116 10.58 -10.07 -10.91
CA SER A 116 11.56 -8.99 -11.05
C SER A 116 12.38 -9.28 -12.30
N ILE A 117 11.97 -8.70 -13.43
CA ILE A 117 12.69 -8.80 -14.69
C ILE A 117 13.95 -7.95 -14.56
N THR A 118 15.02 -8.58 -14.10
CA THR A 118 16.36 -7.97 -14.11
C THR A 118 16.95 -8.07 -15.52
N PRO A 119 17.83 -7.15 -15.94
CA PRO A 119 18.54 -7.25 -17.21
C PRO A 119 19.25 -8.60 -17.40
N THR A 120 19.76 -9.19 -16.31
CA THR A 120 20.36 -10.53 -16.29
C THR A 120 19.34 -11.63 -16.59
N SER A 121 18.15 -11.57 -15.98
CA SER A 121 17.06 -12.52 -16.28
C SER A 121 16.58 -12.44 -17.73
N LEU A 122 16.61 -11.25 -18.34
CA LEU A 122 16.33 -11.06 -19.77
C LEU A 122 17.44 -11.61 -20.66
N LYS A 123 18.71 -11.33 -20.35
CA LYS A 123 19.86 -11.89 -21.09
C LYS A 123 19.81 -13.42 -21.09
N MET A 124 19.51 -14.04 -19.94
CA MET A 124 19.33 -15.49 -19.82
C MET A 124 18.16 -16.01 -20.66
N ALA A 125 16.99 -15.36 -20.59
CA ALA A 125 15.80 -15.78 -21.33
C ALA A 125 15.92 -15.59 -22.85
N LEU A 126 16.67 -14.57 -23.30
CA LEU A 126 16.93 -14.28 -24.71
C LEU A 126 18.09 -15.10 -25.28
N GLY A 127 18.75 -15.94 -24.47
CA GLY A 127 19.88 -16.76 -24.90
C GLY A 127 21.12 -15.95 -25.27
N ILE A 128 21.24 -14.72 -24.78
CA ILE A 128 22.40 -13.82 -24.97
C ILE A 128 23.38 -14.00 -23.80
N TYR A 129 23.31 -15.14 -23.12
CA TYR A 129 24.19 -15.43 -21.99
C TYR A 129 25.48 -16.04 -22.53
N ASP A 130 26.48 -15.19 -22.74
CA ASP A 130 27.87 -15.62 -22.89
C ASP A 130 28.48 -15.69 -21.49
N GLU A 131 28.89 -16.88 -21.05
CA GLU A 131 29.52 -17.07 -19.73
C GLU A 131 30.83 -16.26 -19.61
N GLU A 132 31.49 -15.98 -20.74
CA GLU A 132 32.75 -15.25 -20.82
C GLU A 132 32.61 -13.73 -20.54
N GLU A 133 31.48 -13.11 -20.91
CA GLU A 133 31.27 -11.65 -20.75
C GLU A 133 31.08 -11.23 -19.27
N THR A 134 30.70 -12.16 -18.40
CA THR A 134 30.49 -11.89 -16.96
C THR A 134 31.77 -11.92 -16.13
N LEU A 135 32.81 -12.61 -16.61
CA LEU A 135 34.13 -12.62 -15.98
C LEU A 135 34.87 -11.31 -16.26
N GLU A 136 34.73 -10.75 -17.46
CA GLU A 136 35.37 -9.46 -17.82
C GLU A 136 34.73 -8.26 -17.09
N VAL A 137 33.41 -8.27 -16.87
CA VAL A 137 32.71 -7.17 -16.16
C VAL A 137 33.03 -7.14 -14.66
N LEU A 138 33.44 -8.26 -14.05
CA LEU A 138 33.91 -8.29 -12.66
C LEU A 138 35.34 -7.76 -12.50
N GLU A 139 36.17 -7.82 -13.55
CA GLU A 139 37.54 -7.29 -13.52
C GLU A 139 37.61 -5.79 -13.85
N GLU A 140 36.67 -5.25 -14.63
CA GLU A 140 36.60 -3.82 -14.95
C GLU A 140 35.37 -3.12 -14.35
N ALA A 141 35.23 -3.15 -13.02
CA ALA A 141 34.69 -1.97 -12.36
C ALA A 141 35.85 -0.96 -12.28
N PRO A 142 35.87 0.15 -13.06
CA PRO A 142 36.80 1.22 -12.74
C PRO A 142 36.46 1.65 -11.31
N VAL A 143 37.39 1.43 -10.40
CA VAL A 143 37.37 2.03 -9.07
C VAL A 143 37.31 3.53 -9.35
N MET A 144 36.10 4.11 -9.35
CA MET A 144 35.95 5.54 -9.47
C MET A 144 36.71 6.10 -8.29
N ALA A 145 37.87 6.68 -8.56
CA ALA A 145 38.64 7.42 -7.58
C ALA A 145 37.67 8.45 -7.01
N ILE A 146 37.29 8.27 -5.75
CA ILE A 146 36.49 9.25 -5.03
C ILE A 146 37.33 10.52 -5.09
N PRO A 147 36.83 11.63 -5.67
CA PRO A 147 37.60 12.86 -5.70
C PRO A 147 37.85 13.29 -4.24
N GLU A 148 39.10 13.20 -3.81
CA GLU A 148 39.55 13.72 -2.53
C GLU A 148 39.51 15.25 -2.61
N GLY A 149 38.80 15.87 -1.66
CA GLY A 149 38.66 17.31 -1.58
C GLY A 149 37.47 17.87 -2.38
N GLY A 150 36.51 18.44 -1.64
CA GLY A 150 35.32 19.12 -2.15
C GLY A 150 34.18 19.07 -1.12
N LEU A 151 33.18 19.95 -1.21
CA LEU A 151 32.03 20.02 -0.29
C LEU A 151 31.24 18.70 -0.14
N MET A 152 31.42 17.76 -1.07
CA MET A 152 30.79 16.43 -1.09
C MET A 152 31.82 15.29 -1.29
N GLY A 153 33.12 15.58 -1.24
CA GLY A 153 34.20 14.60 -1.37
C GLY A 153 34.55 13.97 -0.02
N ALA A 154 35.19 12.79 -0.03
CA ALA A 154 35.73 12.21 1.20
C ALA A 154 36.81 13.16 1.78
N PRO A 155 36.83 13.39 3.10
CA PRO A 155 37.86 14.21 3.72
C PRO A 155 39.23 13.52 3.56
N ALA A 156 40.26 14.31 3.20
CA ALA A 156 41.63 13.83 3.24
C ALA A 156 42.01 13.51 4.69
N GLU A 157 42.78 12.44 4.93
CA GLU A 157 43.08 11.93 6.27
C GLU A 157 43.69 13.00 7.21
N ASP A 158 44.39 13.99 6.66
CA ASP A 158 45.03 15.10 7.40
C ASP A 158 44.10 16.29 7.75
N GLU A 159 42.86 16.34 7.25
CA GLU A 159 41.90 17.43 7.50
C GLU A 159 40.70 17.03 8.39
N SER A 160 40.71 15.80 8.90
CA SER A 160 39.73 15.36 9.90
C SER A 160 40.04 15.99 11.27
N ALA A 161 39.05 16.61 11.92
CA ALA A 161 39.20 17.13 13.28
C ALA A 161 39.56 15.98 14.24
N SER A 162 40.28 16.26 15.32
CA SER A 162 40.65 15.21 16.29
C SER A 162 39.41 14.54 16.90
N GLU A 163 39.50 13.26 17.27
CA GLU A 163 38.34 12.50 17.81
C GLU A 163 37.70 13.21 19.03
N ASP A 164 38.52 13.88 19.84
CA ASP A 164 38.07 14.65 21.00
C ASP A 164 37.25 15.91 20.61
N GLU A 165 37.65 16.61 19.55
CA GLU A 165 36.91 17.77 19.04
C GLU A 165 35.60 17.36 18.34
N GLN A 166 35.59 16.21 17.67
CA GLN A 166 34.37 15.64 17.09
C GLN A 166 33.36 15.23 18.18
N ALA A 167 33.84 14.66 19.28
CA ALA A 167 33.02 14.28 20.44
C ALA A 167 32.42 15.51 21.15
N ALA A 168 33.20 16.58 21.32
CA ALA A 168 32.71 17.83 21.89
C ALA A 168 31.60 18.48 21.03
N MET A 169 31.71 18.42 19.70
CA MET A 169 30.71 18.96 18.76
C MET A 169 29.42 18.14 18.71
N LEU A 170 29.50 16.83 18.98
CA LEU A 170 28.35 15.93 19.14
C LEU A 170 27.72 16.01 20.55
N GLY A 171 28.25 16.87 21.42
CA GLY A 171 27.77 17.04 22.80
C GLY A 171 28.09 15.87 23.71
N MET A 172 29.03 15.01 23.32
CA MET A 172 29.49 13.84 24.08
C MET A 172 30.73 14.19 24.91
N VAL A 173 30.67 15.31 25.62
CA VAL A 173 31.69 15.61 26.64
C VAL A 173 31.41 14.68 27.82
N GLU A 174 32.35 13.80 28.15
CA GLU A 174 32.42 13.22 29.48
C GLU A 174 32.48 14.41 30.46
N GLU A 175 31.37 14.68 31.13
CA GLU A 175 31.35 15.57 32.28
C GLU A 175 32.36 15.03 33.29
N GLU A 176 33.55 15.62 33.34
CA GLU A 176 34.40 15.53 34.52
C GLU A 176 33.56 16.08 35.68
N GLU A 177 33.02 15.17 36.51
CA GLU A 177 32.37 15.54 37.76
C GLU A 177 33.35 16.42 38.55
N PRO A 178 32.95 17.62 39.00
CA PRO A 178 33.77 18.37 39.92
C PRO A 178 33.87 17.57 41.21
N THR A 179 35.07 17.09 41.50
CA THR A 179 35.42 16.58 42.82
C THR A 179 35.12 17.68 43.83
N ASP A 180 34.15 17.39 44.69
CA ASP A 180 33.73 18.23 45.81
C ASP A 180 34.91 18.28 46.82
N GLU A 181 35.84 19.21 46.63
CA GLU A 181 36.87 19.51 47.62
C GLU A 181 36.23 20.25 48.80
N LEU A 182 35.96 19.48 49.85
CA LEU A 182 35.84 19.93 51.23
C LEU A 182 36.99 20.87 51.63
N ALA A 183 36.69 22.16 51.84
CA ALA A 183 37.29 23.02 52.88
C ALA A 183 36.51 24.33 53.10
#